data_AF-A0A5D3CIM2-F1
#
_entry.id   AF-A0A5D3CIM2-F1
#
_cell.length_a   1.000
_cell.length_b   1.000
_cell.length_c   1.000
_cell.angle_alpha   90.00
_cell.angle_beta   90.00
_cell.angle_gamma   90.00
#
_symmetry.space_group_name_H-M   'P 1'
#
loop_
_entity.id
_entity.type
_entity.pdbx_description
1 polymer ?
#
loop_
_entity_poly.entity_id
_entity_poly.type
_entity_poly.pdbx_seq_one_letter_code
_entity_poly.pdbx_strand_id
1 'polypeptide(L)'
;MIDVVAGRVKRLPIQELLARVDTLEGTVGRTGSHERGNSSTGSVAHIEERVQELDSSQKTLLVMINGMFEDFRATLDVVRNEIADVNARLSLTMRAMANQALARGAILYFKATNTITEKAKVTLATMHLSEDAKLWWRSWYVDMQEGRCTIDTWDALKRELRSQFFLENAEILAR
;
A
#
# COMPACT_ATOMS: atom_id res chain seq x y z
N MET A 1 -5.59 -17.30 0.34
CA MET A 1 -5.25 -16.00 -0.26
C MET A 1 -4.07 -16.09 -1.23
N ILE A 2 -3.04 -16.91 -0.94
CA ILE A 2 -1.91 -17.19 -1.85
C ILE A 2 -2.33 -17.96 -3.14
N ASP A 3 -3.39 -18.76 -3.06
CA ASP A 3 -3.84 -19.64 -4.16
C ASP A 3 -4.49 -18.90 -5.34
N VAL A 4 -5.17 -17.77 -5.08
CA VAL A 4 -5.81 -16.95 -6.13
C VAL A 4 -4.78 -16.19 -6.98
N VAL A 5 -3.65 -15.81 -6.38
CA VAL A 5 -2.54 -15.12 -7.05
C VAL A 5 -1.71 -16.11 -7.88
N ALA A 6 -1.51 -17.33 -7.37
CA ALA A 6 -0.80 -18.39 -8.08
C ALA A 6 -1.53 -18.84 -9.36
N GLY A 7 -2.87 -18.85 -9.35
CA GLY A 7 -3.68 -19.22 -10.52
C GLY A 7 -3.67 -18.20 -11.67
N ARG A 8 -3.47 -16.90 -11.38
CA ARG A 8 -3.53 -15.82 -12.39
C ARG A 8 -2.18 -15.52 -13.05
N VAL A 9 -1.08 -15.71 -12.34
CA VAL A 9 0.28 -15.35 -12.82
C VAL A 9 0.88 -16.41 -13.74
N LYS A 10 0.46 -17.68 -13.64
CA LYS A 10 1.21 -18.80 -14.23
C LYS A 10 0.85 -19.22 -15.65
N ARG A 11 -0.23 -18.73 -16.27
CA ARG A 11 -0.74 -19.37 -17.50
C ARG A 11 -0.95 -18.48 -18.74
N LEU A 12 -0.84 -17.15 -18.63
CA LEU A 12 -1.30 -16.27 -19.72
C LEU A 12 -0.22 -15.40 -20.38
N PRO A 13 0.80 -14.85 -19.70
CA PRO A 13 1.67 -13.87 -20.37
C PRO A 13 2.81 -14.50 -21.21
N ILE A 14 3.48 -15.54 -20.70
CA ILE A 14 4.74 -16.02 -21.30
C ILE A 14 4.48 -17.00 -22.46
N GLN A 15 3.50 -17.89 -22.33
CA GLN A 15 3.19 -18.86 -23.39
C GLN A 15 2.56 -18.17 -24.61
N GLU A 16 1.75 -17.14 -24.39
CA GLU A 16 1.16 -16.35 -25.46
C GLU A 16 2.21 -15.46 -26.14
N LEU A 17 3.19 -14.94 -25.38
CA LEU A 17 4.33 -14.22 -25.93
C LEU A 17 5.18 -15.11 -26.83
N LEU A 18 5.49 -16.34 -26.41
CA LEU A 18 6.27 -17.30 -27.21
C LEU A 18 5.56 -17.66 -28.53
N ALA A 19 4.26 -17.97 -28.48
CA ALA A 19 3.49 -18.30 -29.67
C ALA A 19 3.45 -17.16 -30.70
N ARG A 20 3.44 -15.91 -30.23
CA ARG A 20 3.47 -14.71 -31.09
C ARG A 20 4.84 -14.48 -31.72
N VAL A 21 5.92 -14.78 -31.00
CA VAL A 21 7.30 -14.70 -31.53
C VAL A 21 7.52 -15.73 -32.64
N ASP A 22 7.10 -16.98 -32.44
CA ASP A 22 7.22 -18.04 -33.45
C ASP A 22 6.47 -17.71 -34.75
N THR A 23 5.29 -17.10 -34.62
CA THR A 23 4.48 -16.66 -35.77
C THR A 23 5.20 -15.55 -36.56
N LEU A 24 5.85 -14.62 -35.87
CA LEU A 24 6.57 -13.51 -36.48
C LEU A 24 7.86 -13.99 -37.20
N GLU A 25 8.56 -14.99 -36.65
CA GLU A 25 9.72 -15.59 -37.30
C GLU A 25 9.34 -16.28 -38.62
N GLY A 26 8.20 -16.96 -38.65
CA GLY A 26 7.66 -17.59 -39.86
C GLY A 26 7.29 -16.61 -40.98
N THR A 27 6.80 -15.40 -40.65
CA THR A 27 6.45 -14.39 -41.66
C THR A 27 7.68 -13.71 -42.26
N VAL A 28 8.72 -13.48 -41.46
CA VAL A 28 10.01 -12.92 -41.92
C VAL A 28 10.74 -13.86 -42.88
N GLY A 29 10.72 -15.19 -42.63
CA GLY A 29 11.36 -16.18 -43.50
C GLY A 29 10.74 -16.27 -44.90
N ARG A 30 9.44 -15.96 -45.05
CA ARG A 30 8.71 -16.10 -46.32
C ARG A 30 8.92 -14.95 -47.30
N THR A 31 9.46 -13.82 -46.84
CA THR A 31 9.71 -12.62 -47.67
C THR A 31 11.03 -12.64 -48.43
N GLY A 32 11.86 -13.69 -48.30
CA GLY A 32 13.20 -13.78 -48.89
C GLY A 32 13.29 -14.33 -50.33
N SER A 33 12.17 -14.70 -50.98
CA SER A 33 12.20 -15.25 -52.35
C SER A 33 11.25 -14.48 -53.28
N HIS A 34 11.78 -13.44 -53.93
CA HIS A 34 11.07 -12.75 -55.02
C HIS A 34 11.99 -12.63 -56.23
N GLU A 35 11.71 -13.41 -57.27
CA GLU A 35 12.40 -13.33 -58.56
C GLU A 35 12.13 -11.99 -59.24
N ARG A 36 13.21 -11.31 -59.62
CA ARG A 36 13.24 -9.94 -60.14
C ARG A 36 12.77 -9.91 -61.60
N GLY A 37 11.50 -9.58 -61.83
CA GLY A 37 10.90 -9.31 -63.15
C GLY A 37 10.81 -7.82 -63.50
N ASN A 38 10.91 -7.51 -64.79
CA ASN A 38 11.30 -6.20 -65.32
C ASN A 38 10.10 -5.27 -65.53
N SER A 39 9.75 -4.44 -64.53
CA SER A 39 8.88 -3.25 -64.71
C SER A 39 9.06 -2.25 -63.56
N SER A 40 9.72 -1.13 -63.85
CA SER A 40 10.16 -0.15 -62.84
C SER A 40 8.99 0.53 -62.08
N THR A 41 7.91 0.87 -62.77
CA THR A 41 6.77 1.59 -62.17
C THR A 41 5.91 0.71 -61.25
N GLY A 42 5.76 -0.58 -61.58
CA GLY A 42 5.03 -1.54 -60.73
C GLY A 42 5.80 -1.92 -59.46
N SER A 43 7.14 -1.97 -59.54
CA SER A 43 7.97 -2.27 -58.37
C SER A 43 7.99 -1.14 -57.33
N VAL A 44 7.91 0.12 -57.74
CA VAL A 44 7.90 1.26 -56.81
C VAL A 44 6.59 1.32 -56.03
N ALA A 45 5.44 1.17 -56.69
CA ALA A 45 4.13 1.16 -56.04
C ALA A 45 3.99 0.01 -55.03
N HIS A 46 4.48 -1.18 -55.37
CA HIS A 46 4.51 -2.32 -54.44
C HIS A 46 5.44 -2.09 -53.24
N ILE A 47 6.60 -1.46 -53.43
CA ILE A 47 7.50 -1.10 -52.32
C ILE A 47 6.82 -0.07 -51.39
N GLU A 48 6.13 0.91 -51.95
CA GLU A 48 5.42 1.94 -51.19
C GLU A 48 4.27 1.34 -50.35
N GLU A 49 3.49 0.43 -50.93
CA GLU A 49 2.45 -0.34 -50.21
C GLU A 49 3.05 -1.16 -49.06
N ARG A 50 4.16 -1.88 -49.32
CA ARG A 50 4.86 -2.68 -48.29
C ARG A 50 5.45 -1.83 -47.17
N VAL A 51 5.89 -0.60 -47.45
CA VAL A 51 6.37 0.34 -46.44
C VAL A 51 5.22 0.84 -45.56
N GLN A 52 4.06 1.13 -46.15
CA GLN A 52 2.89 1.59 -45.41
C GLN A 52 2.27 0.48 -44.54
N GLU A 53 2.25 -0.76 -45.04
CA GLU A 53 1.86 -1.94 -44.26
C GLU A 53 2.83 -2.20 -43.10
N LEU A 54 4.14 -2.01 -43.33
CA LEU A 54 5.16 -2.11 -42.29
C LEU A 54 4.97 -1.03 -41.20
N ASP A 55 4.75 0.22 -41.57
CA ASP A 55 4.47 1.32 -40.62
C ASP A 55 3.20 1.05 -39.80
N SER A 56 2.14 0.57 -40.44
CA SER A 56 0.89 0.19 -39.77
C SER A 56 1.09 -0.97 -38.79
N SER A 57 1.90 -1.96 -39.17
CA SER A 57 2.26 -3.09 -38.31
C SER A 57 3.09 -2.65 -37.11
N GLN A 58 4.07 -1.77 -37.32
CA GLN A 58 4.89 -1.19 -36.25
C GLN A 58 4.04 -0.39 -35.25
N LYS A 59 3.11 0.44 -35.72
CA LYS A 59 2.17 1.18 -34.86
C LYS A 59 1.30 0.24 -34.02
N THR A 60 0.79 -0.82 -34.65
CA THR A 60 -0.02 -1.84 -33.95
C THR A 60 0.78 -2.55 -32.87
N LEU A 61 2.02 -2.94 -33.16
CA LEU A 61 2.93 -3.54 -32.17
C LEU A 61 3.18 -2.58 -31.00
N LEU A 62 3.43 -1.31 -31.28
CA LEU A 62 3.69 -0.31 -30.23
C LEU A 62 2.48 -0.14 -29.30
N VAL A 63 1.26 -0.10 -29.85
CA VAL A 63 0.02 -0.03 -29.06
C VAL A 63 -0.13 -1.24 -28.15
N MET A 64 0.12 -2.45 -28.69
CA MET A 64 0.04 -3.69 -27.88
C MET A 64 1.08 -3.72 -26.77
N ILE A 65 2.33 -3.34 -27.07
CA ILE A 65 3.42 -3.30 -26.10
C ILE A 65 3.11 -2.29 -24.99
N ASN A 66 2.63 -1.10 -25.33
CA ASN A 66 2.25 -0.09 -24.35
C ASN A 66 1.10 -0.58 -23.45
N GLY A 67 0.06 -1.18 -24.03
CA GLY A 67 -1.03 -1.75 -23.23
C GLY A 67 -0.54 -2.78 -22.21
N MET A 68 0.36 -3.67 -22.62
CA MET A 68 0.98 -4.65 -21.72
C MET A 68 1.82 -3.98 -20.61
N PHE A 69 2.56 -2.92 -20.92
CA PHE A 69 3.33 -2.19 -19.93
C PHE A 69 2.44 -1.46 -18.92
N GLU A 70 1.31 -0.91 -19.37
CA GLU A 70 0.32 -0.30 -18.47
C GLU A 70 -0.32 -1.33 -17.55
N ASP A 71 -0.67 -2.52 -18.05
CA ASP A 71 -1.19 -3.61 -17.20
C ASP A 71 -0.17 -4.06 -16.14
N PHE A 72 1.12 -4.15 -16.52
CA PHE A 72 2.18 -4.50 -15.60
C PHE A 72 2.40 -3.40 -14.54
N ARG A 73 2.37 -2.12 -14.97
CA ARG A 73 2.45 -0.97 -14.07
C ARG A 73 1.30 -0.96 -13.07
N ALA A 74 0.06 -1.16 -13.54
CA ALA A 74 -1.13 -1.22 -12.69
C ALA A 74 -0.99 -2.35 -11.64
N THR A 75 -0.48 -3.51 -12.05
CA THR A 75 -0.22 -4.62 -11.13
C THR A 75 0.86 -4.28 -10.09
N LEU A 76 1.95 -3.62 -10.49
CA LEU A 76 2.99 -3.16 -9.57
C LEU A 76 2.48 -2.13 -8.57
N ASP A 77 1.63 -1.20 -9.01
CA ASP A 77 1.06 -0.17 -8.15
C ASP A 77 0.14 -0.79 -7.08
N VAL A 78 -0.67 -1.80 -7.44
CA VAL A 78 -1.46 -2.57 -6.46
C VAL A 78 -0.56 -3.23 -5.42
N VAL A 79 0.47 -3.96 -5.85
CA VAL A 79 1.41 -4.64 -4.93
C VAL A 79 2.10 -3.64 -4.00
N ARG A 80 2.54 -2.49 -4.54
CA ARG A 80 3.18 -1.43 -3.75
C ARG A 80 2.25 -0.88 -2.67
N ASN A 81 0.97 -0.67 -3.02
CA ASN A 81 -0.03 -0.17 -2.08
C ASN A 81 -0.35 -1.21 -0.98
N GLU A 82 -0.46 -2.50 -1.33
CA GLU A 82 -0.64 -3.57 -0.34
C GLU A 82 0.53 -3.67 0.64
N ILE A 83 1.78 -3.52 0.17
CA ILE A 83 2.96 -3.49 1.04
C ILE A 83 2.88 -2.31 2.02
N ALA A 84 2.48 -1.13 1.53
CA ALA A 84 2.31 0.05 2.38
C ALA A 84 1.23 -0.17 3.46
N ASP A 85 0.09 -0.76 3.09
CA ASP A 85 -1.00 -1.10 4.03
C ASP A 85 -0.53 -2.08 5.12
N VAL A 86 0.11 -3.19 4.71
CA VAL A 86 0.61 -4.20 5.64
C VAL A 86 1.63 -3.59 6.61
N ASN A 87 2.53 -2.73 6.11
CA ASN A 87 3.50 -2.02 6.96
C ASN A 87 2.82 -1.10 7.98
N ALA A 88 1.78 -0.35 7.57
CA ALA A 88 1.02 0.51 8.48
C ALA A 88 0.33 -0.31 9.58
N ARG A 89 -0.34 -1.42 9.20
CA ARG A 89 -1.00 -2.32 10.15
C ARG A 89 -0.03 -2.98 11.13
N LEU A 90 1.14 -3.39 10.66
CA LEU A 90 2.18 -3.96 11.51
C LEU A 90 2.67 -2.94 12.54
N SER A 91 2.94 -1.70 12.11
CA SER A 91 3.35 -0.61 12.99
C SER A 91 2.32 -0.33 14.09
N LEU A 92 1.04 -0.24 13.73
CA LEU A 92 -0.06 -0.06 14.70
C LEU A 92 -0.15 -1.21 15.70
N THR A 93 0.00 -2.45 15.23
CA THR A 93 -0.03 -3.65 16.09
C THR A 93 1.12 -3.65 17.09
N MET A 94 2.34 -3.31 16.65
CA MET A 94 3.50 -3.18 17.53
C MET A 94 3.28 -2.12 18.61
N ARG A 95 2.74 -0.95 18.23
CA ARG A 95 2.42 0.12 19.18
C ARG A 95 1.36 -0.32 20.20
N ALA A 96 0.30 -1.00 19.76
CA ALA A 96 -0.75 -1.51 20.64
C ALA A 96 -0.20 -2.51 21.67
N MET A 97 0.67 -3.44 21.23
CA MET A 97 1.31 -4.40 22.13
C MET A 97 2.22 -3.73 23.15
N ALA A 98 3.03 -2.74 22.73
CA ALA A 98 3.90 -1.98 23.64
C ALA A 98 3.08 -1.22 24.70
N ASN A 99 2.01 -0.55 24.28
CA ASN A 99 1.11 0.18 25.16
C ASN A 99 0.40 -0.77 26.16
N GLN A 100 0.00 -1.97 25.70
CA GLN A 100 -0.62 -2.98 26.56
C GLN A 100 0.37 -3.52 27.61
N ALA A 101 1.62 -3.79 27.21
CA ALA A 101 2.66 -4.24 28.14
C ALA A 101 2.94 -3.20 29.23
N LEU A 102 3.04 -1.92 28.84
CA LEU A 102 3.22 -0.81 29.77
C LEU A 102 2.02 -0.64 30.72
N ALA A 103 0.79 -0.70 30.19
CA ALA A 103 -0.42 -0.63 30.99
C ALA A 103 -0.51 -1.78 32.01
N ARG A 104 -0.15 -3.01 31.60
CA ARG A 104 -0.07 -4.16 32.52
C ARG A 104 0.97 -3.94 33.61
N GLY A 105 2.15 -3.42 33.26
CA GLY A 105 3.20 -3.08 34.23
C GLY A 105 2.73 -2.06 35.26
N ALA A 106 2.08 -0.98 34.82
CA ALA A 106 1.54 0.05 35.70
C ALA A 106 0.45 -0.50 36.64
N ILE A 107 -0.48 -1.33 36.14
CA ILE A 107 -1.52 -1.96 36.95
C ILE A 107 -0.92 -2.86 38.04
N LEU A 108 0.07 -3.69 37.69
CA LEU A 108 0.74 -4.57 38.65
C LEU A 108 1.49 -3.78 39.72
N TYR A 109 2.19 -2.71 39.32
CA TYR A 109 2.87 -1.82 40.25
C TYR A 109 1.89 -1.20 41.25
N PHE A 110 0.79 -0.59 40.77
CA PHE A 110 -0.21 0.01 41.66
C PHE A 110 -0.88 -0.98 42.60
N LYS A 111 -1.10 -2.23 42.14
CA LYS A 111 -1.64 -3.30 42.98
C LYS A 111 -0.66 -3.72 44.09
N ALA A 112 0.64 -3.71 43.82
CA ALA A 112 1.67 -4.04 44.79
C ALA A 112 1.90 -2.92 45.82
N THR A 113 1.73 -1.66 45.42
CA THR A 113 2.01 -0.48 46.25
C THR A 113 0.73 0.17 46.78
N ASN A 114 -0.09 -0.55 47.54
CA ASN A 114 -1.45 -0.21 48.03
C ASN A 114 -1.57 1.12 48.85
N THR A 115 -0.57 2.00 48.80
CA THR A 115 -0.40 3.26 49.54
C THR A 115 -0.26 4.49 48.63
N ILE A 116 -0.23 4.34 47.30
CA ILE A 116 -0.08 5.47 46.38
C ILE A 116 -1.41 6.22 46.26
N THR A 117 -1.41 7.52 46.60
CA THR A 117 -2.56 8.41 46.45
C THR A 117 -2.97 8.55 44.98
N GLU A 118 -4.26 8.80 44.70
CA GLU A 118 -4.78 8.92 43.32
C GLU A 118 -3.97 9.88 42.44
N LYS A 119 -3.56 11.02 43.03
CA LYS A 119 -2.68 11.99 42.37
C LYS A 119 -1.32 11.40 41.99
N ALA A 120 -0.71 10.62 42.87
CA ALA A 120 0.56 9.96 42.59
C ALA A 120 0.41 8.82 41.55
N LYS A 121 -0.76 8.18 41.47
CA LYS A 121 -1.07 7.23 40.38
C LYS A 121 -1.15 7.93 39.02
N VAL A 122 -1.84 9.08 38.96
CA VAL A 122 -1.91 9.90 37.75
C VAL A 122 -0.52 10.39 37.33
N THR A 123 0.27 10.92 38.27
CA THR A 123 1.65 11.36 37.99
C THR A 123 2.52 10.22 37.45
N LEU A 124 2.48 9.04 38.08
CA LEU A 124 3.31 7.93 37.64
C LEU A 124 2.89 7.40 36.25
N ALA A 125 1.59 7.22 36.01
CA ALA A 125 1.12 6.72 34.72
C ALA A 125 1.42 7.69 33.57
N THR A 126 1.32 8.99 33.84
CA THR A 126 1.59 10.04 32.83
C THR A 126 3.07 10.16 32.49
N MET A 127 3.97 9.86 33.44
CA MET A 127 5.41 9.72 33.17
C MET A 127 5.73 8.59 32.17
N HIS A 128 4.85 7.59 32.08
CA HIS A 128 5.03 6.40 31.24
C HIS A 128 4.23 6.45 29.92
N LEU A 129 3.65 7.58 29.54
CA LEU A 129 2.99 7.74 28.23
C LEU A 129 4.02 7.75 27.08
N SER A 130 3.61 7.21 25.93
CA SER A 130 4.44 7.10 24.72
C SER A 130 3.95 8.02 23.59
N GLU A 131 4.88 8.47 22.75
CA GLU A 131 4.63 9.18 21.47
C GLU A 131 3.53 10.26 21.56
N ASP A 132 2.44 10.11 20.81
CA ASP A 132 1.34 11.06 20.70
C ASP A 132 0.62 11.28 22.04
N ALA A 133 0.51 10.25 22.88
CA ALA A 133 -0.09 10.37 24.21
C ALA A 133 0.76 11.25 25.14
N LYS A 134 2.08 11.25 24.97
CA LYS A 134 2.98 12.12 25.74
C LYS A 134 2.90 13.57 25.26
N LEU A 135 2.75 13.81 23.96
CA LEU A 135 2.55 15.15 23.40
C LEU A 135 1.20 15.73 23.83
N TRP A 136 0.13 14.93 23.73
CA TRP A 136 -1.20 15.28 24.23
C TRP A 136 -1.16 15.65 25.72
N TRP A 137 -0.53 14.82 26.56
CA TRP A 137 -0.40 15.10 27.99
C TRP A 137 0.36 16.40 28.28
N ARG A 138 1.38 16.76 27.49
CA ARG A 138 2.10 18.02 27.66
C ARG A 138 1.23 19.24 27.39
N SER A 139 0.40 19.20 26.33
CA SER A 139 -0.57 20.26 26.05
C SER A 139 -1.58 20.38 27.21
N TRP A 140 -2.05 19.23 27.69
CA TRP A 140 -3.05 19.16 28.76
C TRP A 140 -2.51 19.61 30.13
N TYR A 141 -1.24 19.33 30.42
CA TYR A 141 -0.57 19.75 31.66
C TYR A 141 -0.45 21.27 31.76
N VAL A 142 -0.26 21.97 30.62
CA VAL A 142 -0.28 23.44 30.55
C VAL A 142 -1.66 23.96 30.94
N ASP A 143 -2.73 23.36 30.42
CA ASP A 143 -4.10 23.74 30.78
C ASP A 143 -4.44 23.50 32.27
N MET A 144 -3.89 22.45 32.88
CA MET A 144 -4.01 22.24 34.34
C MET A 144 -3.28 23.32 35.14
N GLN A 145 -2.09 23.73 34.71
CA GLN A 145 -1.33 24.79 35.39
C GLN A 145 -2.02 26.14 35.30
N GLU A 146 -2.76 26.36 34.22
CA GLU A 146 -3.58 27.56 34.02
C GLU A 146 -4.98 27.44 34.67
N GLY A 147 -5.23 26.36 35.41
CA GLY A 147 -6.48 26.16 36.16
C GLY A 147 -7.71 25.86 35.29
N ARG A 148 -7.51 25.55 34.01
CA ARG A 148 -8.62 25.32 33.06
C ARG A 148 -9.25 23.93 33.20
N CYS A 149 -8.51 22.94 33.70
CA CYS A 149 -8.96 21.55 33.80
C CYS A 149 -8.38 20.83 35.05
N THR A 150 -9.03 19.75 35.51
CA THR A 150 -8.56 18.93 36.65
C THR A 150 -8.70 17.42 36.37
N ILE A 151 -7.58 16.71 36.17
CA ILE A 151 -7.48 15.24 36.24
C ILE A 151 -6.55 14.90 37.40
N ASP A 152 -7.12 14.72 38.58
CA ASP A 152 -6.41 14.34 39.81
C ASP A 152 -6.77 12.92 40.28
N THR A 153 -7.72 12.27 39.60
CA THR A 153 -8.17 10.91 39.87
C THR A 153 -7.81 9.96 38.73
N TRP A 154 -7.56 8.69 39.07
CA TRP A 154 -7.22 7.66 38.10
C TRP A 154 -8.34 7.40 37.09
N ASP A 155 -9.60 7.49 37.52
CA ASP A 155 -10.77 7.29 36.65
C ASP A 155 -10.93 8.43 35.63
N ALA A 156 -10.67 9.68 36.02
CA ALA A 156 -10.71 10.81 35.09
C ALA A 156 -9.62 10.66 34.00
N LEU A 157 -8.42 10.22 34.38
CA LEU A 157 -7.34 9.95 33.41
C LEU A 157 -7.71 8.85 32.43
N LYS A 158 -8.25 7.72 32.92
CA LYS A 158 -8.67 6.61 32.05
C LYS A 158 -9.76 7.03 31.06
N ARG A 159 -10.73 7.83 31.49
CA ARG A 159 -11.83 8.31 30.63
C ARG A 159 -11.32 9.22 29.52
N GLU A 160 -10.40 10.13 29.84
CA GLU A 160 -9.86 11.07 28.87
C GLU A 160 -8.94 10.37 27.85
N LEU A 161 -8.07 9.46 28.32
CA LEU A 161 -7.24 8.63 27.44
C LEU A 161 -8.09 7.77 26.50
N ARG A 162 -9.23 7.26 26.98
CA ARG A 162 -10.19 6.58 26.12
C ARG A 162 -10.74 7.55 25.07
N SER A 163 -11.35 8.66 25.46
CA SER A 163 -11.91 9.65 24.53
C SER A 163 -10.95 10.05 23.40
N GLN A 164 -9.66 10.26 23.72
CA GLN A 164 -8.66 10.78 22.78
C GLN A 164 -8.02 9.72 21.88
N PHE A 165 -7.77 8.52 22.42
CA PHE A 165 -6.98 7.47 21.72
C PHE A 165 -7.77 6.21 21.40
N PHE A 166 -8.93 6.04 22.02
CA PHE A 166 -9.89 4.98 21.75
C PHE A 166 -11.16 5.65 21.24
N LEU A 167 -11.33 5.68 19.92
CA LEU A 167 -12.60 6.07 19.27
C LEU A 167 -13.73 5.14 19.76
N GLU A 168 -14.29 5.41 20.94
CA GLU A 168 -15.40 4.64 21.51
C GLU A 168 -16.75 5.13 20.94
N ASN A 169 -16.72 5.99 19.91
CA ASN A 169 -17.86 6.40 19.09
C ASN A 169 -17.48 6.49 17.60
N ALA A 170 -17.05 5.39 16.98
CA ALA A 170 -17.00 5.25 15.52
C ALA A 170 -18.38 4.81 14.94
N GLU A 171 -19.49 5.15 15.60
CA GLU A 171 -20.85 4.82 15.15
C GLU A 171 -21.49 5.85 14.22
N ILE A 172 -20.71 6.78 13.63
CA ILE A 172 -21.23 7.74 12.64
C ILE A 172 -20.54 7.60 11.27
N LEU A 173 -20.32 6.36 10.81
CA LEU A 173 -20.05 6.08 9.39
C LEU A 173 -20.99 5.00 8.86
N ALA A 174 -22.30 5.26 8.98
CA ALA A 174 -23.31 4.57 8.19
C ALA A 174 -24.42 5.55 7.77
N ARG A 175 -24.09 6.48 6.86
CA ARG A 175 -25.07 7.01 5.91
C ARG A 175 -24.41 7.52 4.65
#